data_AF-A0A3A9ZQJ2-F1
#
_entry.id   AF-A0A3A9ZQJ2-F1
#
_cell.length_a   1.000
_cell.length_b   1.000
_cell.length_c   1.000
_cell.angle_alpha   90.00
_cell.angle_beta   90.00
_cell.angle_gamma   90.00
#
_symmetry.space_group_name_H-M   'P 1'
#
loop_
_entity.id
_entity.type
_entity.pdbx_description
1 polymer ?
#
loop_
_entity_poly.entity_id
_entity_poly.type
_entity_poly.pdbx_seq_one_letter_code
_entity_poly.pdbx_strand_id
1 'polypeptide(L)'
;MDAWPAPLAPLDEVTPELLRDCDNAGFFAIHPDSSLAAFVWTPTFEEAVAEAGGDLSGLAQPTWSRYYLSLICRYVPGGPSVGTAAKNLDEHLLGQLNPARLTLDRRTELLELVQGLIAWETRRYFDFQLEEHNLPPIPENHEARFDEVARRLAAARSLAECYHIAWTMARAAAATAQAKQFAPKANMTTHAVNLFEDKASQAIANSGLYFKPYREDTRVPLSALTRTVFINLLHAEPMSTTLADAHLIISTMAAEADLTDDDDGPYTEYARTISRLDPEFDLHAIYAVLGRESSNDDPMIAAAATNLVLVVEDMRIVARDLRLSLAAAVSSCRLLTTRTLVPDPQGESDDTTSQPVGLYLARLMHQAAVALGRE
;
A
#
# COMPACT_ATOMS: atom_id res chain seq x y z
N MET A 1 28.18 7.58 14.91
CA MET A 1 26.90 7.13 14.32
C MET A 1 27.15 7.10 12.83
N ASP A 2 27.39 5.92 12.27
CA ASP A 2 27.37 5.77 10.82
C ASP A 2 25.95 6.18 10.38
N ALA A 3 25.87 7.19 9.52
CA ALA A 3 24.60 7.66 9.00
C ALA A 3 23.88 6.46 8.36
N TRP A 4 22.61 6.27 8.68
CA TRP A 4 21.77 5.33 7.96
C TRP A 4 21.97 5.58 6.45
N PRO A 5 22.29 4.56 5.63
CA PRO A 5 22.65 4.76 4.24
C PRO A 5 21.51 5.33 3.38
N ALA A 6 20.27 5.30 3.87
CA ALA A 6 19.07 5.88 3.28
C ALA A 6 18.18 6.47 4.39
N PRO A 7 17.34 7.49 4.11
CA PRO A 7 16.45 8.03 5.12
C PRO A 7 15.40 7.00 5.54
N LEU A 8 14.90 7.11 6.77
CA LEU A 8 13.93 6.17 7.33
C LEU A 8 12.59 6.22 6.56
N ALA A 9 12.08 7.43 6.34
CA ALA A 9 10.92 7.72 5.51
C ALA A 9 11.31 8.60 4.31
N PRO A 10 10.48 8.71 3.25
CA PRO A 10 10.84 9.56 2.12
C PRO A 10 10.88 11.05 2.48
N LEU A 11 10.07 11.50 3.45
CA LEU A 11 10.07 12.88 3.95
C LEU A 11 10.55 12.91 5.41
N ASP A 12 11.45 13.84 5.71
CA ASP A 12 12.05 13.96 7.05
C ASP A 12 11.01 14.30 8.12
N GLU A 13 9.98 15.08 7.77
CA GLU A 13 8.87 15.47 8.65
C GLU A 13 8.01 14.29 9.12
N VAL A 14 7.98 13.18 8.37
CA VAL A 14 7.22 11.97 8.71
C VAL A 14 7.96 11.11 9.73
N THR A 15 9.30 11.20 9.79
CA THR A 15 10.12 10.33 10.64
C THR A 15 9.81 10.48 12.15
N PRO A 16 9.69 11.70 12.72
CA PRO A 16 9.36 11.86 14.14
C PRO A 16 8.00 11.28 14.52
N GLU A 17 7.02 11.35 13.64
CA GLU A 17 5.68 10.79 13.85
C GLU A 17 5.72 9.28 13.87
N LEU A 18 6.37 8.65 12.88
CA LEU A 18 6.56 7.20 12.83
C LEU A 18 7.30 6.66 14.06
N LEU A 19 8.36 7.34 14.50
CA LEU A 19 9.09 6.93 15.71
C LEU A 19 8.22 7.02 16.97
N ARG A 20 7.37 8.05 17.05
CA ARG A 20 6.42 8.20 18.16
C ARG A 20 5.35 7.11 18.12
N ASP A 21 4.85 6.76 16.95
CA ASP A 21 3.87 5.69 16.80
C ASP A 21 4.46 4.34 17.19
N CYS A 22 5.71 4.07 16.83
CA CYS A 22 6.42 2.88 17.28
C CYS A 22 6.64 2.85 18.80
N ASP A 23 6.98 3.99 19.40
CA ASP A 23 7.10 4.11 20.86
C ASP A 23 5.74 3.84 21.54
N ASN A 24 4.64 4.41 21.02
CA ASN A 24 3.29 4.22 21.54
C ASN A 24 2.78 2.79 21.37
N ALA A 25 3.17 2.12 20.28
CA ALA A 25 2.87 0.72 20.03
C ALA A 25 3.71 -0.25 20.89
N GLY A 26 4.69 0.27 21.64
CA GLY A 26 5.55 -0.53 22.51
C GLY A 26 6.61 -1.34 21.77
N PHE A 27 6.93 -0.99 20.51
CA PHE A 27 8.01 -1.65 19.75
C PHE A 27 9.39 -1.29 20.28
N PHE A 28 9.51 -0.15 20.95
CA PHE A 28 10.74 0.30 21.58
C PHE A 28 10.56 0.51 23.07
N ALA A 29 11.61 0.19 23.81
CA ALA A 29 11.75 0.56 25.21
C ALA A 29 12.90 1.56 25.36
N ILE A 30 12.75 2.46 26.34
CA ILE A 30 13.78 3.43 26.67
C ILE A 30 14.90 2.72 27.44
N HIS A 31 16.12 2.76 26.91
CA HIS A 31 17.27 2.16 27.56
C HIS A 31 17.67 2.97 28.80
N PRO A 32 18.04 2.33 29.92
CA PRO A 32 18.48 3.02 31.14
C PRO A 32 19.67 3.97 30.93
N ASP A 33 20.50 3.72 29.91
CA ASP A 33 21.64 4.59 29.56
C ASP A 33 21.23 5.89 28.84
N SER A 34 19.93 6.11 28.63
CA SER A 34 19.43 7.38 28.10
C SER A 34 19.82 8.54 29.00
N SER A 35 20.16 9.68 28.39
CA SER A 35 20.50 10.89 29.15
C SER A 35 19.33 11.32 30.04
N LEU A 36 19.59 11.70 31.29
CA LEU A 36 18.55 12.26 32.18
C LEU A 36 17.95 13.56 31.62
N ALA A 37 18.70 14.28 30.79
CA ALA A 37 18.22 15.47 30.08
C ALA A 37 17.22 15.15 28.96
N ALA A 38 17.06 13.87 28.61
CA ALA A 38 16.06 13.44 27.64
C ALA A 38 14.64 13.50 28.21
N PHE A 39 14.45 13.56 29.53
CA PHE A 39 13.14 13.45 30.16
C PHE A 39 12.66 14.79 30.70
N VAL A 40 11.35 15.04 30.55
CA VAL A 40 10.64 16.16 31.18
C VAL A 40 10.03 15.65 32.48
N TRP A 41 10.80 15.82 33.55
CA TRP A 41 10.46 15.37 34.91
C TRP A 41 9.32 16.19 35.49
N THR A 42 8.39 15.50 36.15
CA THR A 42 7.23 16.08 36.81
C THR A 42 7.01 15.38 38.16
N PRO A 43 7.08 16.11 39.30
CA PRO A 43 7.53 17.50 39.42
C PRO A 43 9.00 17.68 38.99
N THR A 44 9.39 18.91 38.65
CA THR A 44 10.81 19.23 38.44
C THR A 44 11.60 19.04 39.75
N PHE A 45 12.93 18.91 39.68
CA PHE A 45 13.74 18.70 40.89
C PHE A 45 13.54 19.84 41.91
N GLU A 46 13.47 21.08 41.44
CA GLU A 46 13.25 22.25 42.29
C GLU A 46 11.88 22.22 42.98
N GLU A 47 10.83 21.85 42.25
CA GLU A 47 9.48 21.68 42.80
C GLU A 47 9.42 20.53 43.81
N ALA A 48 10.03 19.38 43.49
CA ALA A 48 10.08 18.23 44.39
C ALA A 48 10.78 18.56 45.72
N VAL A 49 11.90 19.31 45.64
CA VAL A 49 12.64 19.77 46.83
C VAL A 49 11.82 20.77 47.63
N ALA A 50 11.09 21.68 46.96
CA ALA A 50 10.20 22.62 47.63
C ALA A 50 9.04 21.91 48.34
N GLU A 51 8.41 20.93 47.70
CA GLU A 51 7.33 20.11 48.28
C GLU A 51 7.80 19.29 49.48
N ALA A 52 9.03 18.77 49.43
CA ALA A 52 9.64 18.05 50.55
C ALA A 52 10.19 18.97 51.65
N GLY A 53 9.98 20.29 51.56
CA GLY A 53 10.47 21.25 52.56
C GLY A 53 12.00 21.30 52.67
N GLY A 54 12.72 20.95 51.60
CA GLY A 54 14.18 20.88 51.56
C GLY A 54 14.79 19.54 51.99
N ASP A 55 13.97 18.53 52.35
CA ASP A 55 14.47 17.20 52.69
C ASP A 55 14.77 16.37 51.43
N LEU A 56 16.06 16.31 51.06
CA LEU A 56 16.54 15.53 49.92
C LEU A 56 16.37 14.01 50.11
N SER A 57 16.27 13.53 51.35
CA SER A 57 16.11 12.10 51.65
C SER A 57 14.65 11.62 51.57
N GLY A 58 13.71 12.56 51.63
CA GLY A 58 12.26 12.32 51.54
C GLY A 58 11.66 12.51 50.14
N LEU A 59 12.49 12.74 49.11
CA LEU A 59 11.99 12.96 47.75
C LEU A 59 11.27 11.73 47.22
N ALA A 60 10.09 11.94 46.63
CA ALA A 60 9.36 10.90 45.92
C ALA A 60 10.14 10.39 44.70
N GLN A 61 9.82 9.17 44.25
CA GLN A 61 10.40 8.67 43.00
C GLN A 61 10.01 9.62 41.85
N PRO A 62 11.00 10.08 41.07
CA PRO A 62 10.74 11.02 39.99
C PRO A 62 9.95 10.32 38.89
N THR A 63 8.87 10.97 38.44
CA THR A 63 8.10 10.55 37.26
C THR A 63 8.33 11.54 36.13
N TRP A 64 8.08 11.14 34.90
CA TRP A 64 8.20 12.00 33.73
C TRP A 64 6.90 12.04 32.95
N SER A 65 6.59 13.21 32.41
CA SER A 65 5.39 13.41 31.58
C SER A 65 5.69 13.24 30.09
N ARG A 66 6.91 13.57 29.65
CA ARG A 66 7.35 13.58 28.25
C ARG A 66 8.85 13.34 28.14
N TYR A 67 9.33 13.18 26.92
CA TYR A 67 10.76 13.07 26.63
C TYR A 67 11.12 13.56 25.23
N TYR A 68 12.40 13.84 25.00
CA TYR A 68 12.98 14.29 23.74
C TYR A 68 13.52 13.12 22.93
N LEU A 69 12.90 12.83 21.79
CA LEU A 69 13.23 11.68 20.93
C LEU A 69 14.71 11.61 20.54
N SER A 70 15.35 12.77 20.36
CA SER A 70 16.75 12.93 19.92
C SER A 70 17.80 12.61 20.99
N LEU A 71 17.40 12.57 22.27
CA LEU A 71 18.31 12.35 23.41
C LEU A 71 18.15 10.96 24.04
N ILE A 72 17.17 10.18 23.57
CA ILE A 72 16.88 8.83 24.06
C ILE A 72 17.71 7.78 23.35
N CYS A 73 18.26 6.86 24.13
CA CYS A 73 18.74 5.58 23.64
C CYS A 73 17.59 4.56 23.69
N ARG A 74 17.27 3.96 22.54
CA ARG A 74 16.21 2.95 22.43
C ARG A 74 16.80 1.55 22.31
N TYR A 75 16.05 0.58 22.81
CA TYR A 75 16.29 -0.83 22.51
C TYR A 75 14.99 -1.54 22.19
N VAL A 76 15.08 -2.63 21.44
CA VAL A 76 13.97 -3.52 21.16
C VAL A 76 13.84 -4.51 22.33
N PRO A 77 12.71 -4.57 23.03
CA PRO A 77 12.50 -5.55 24.08
C PRO A 77 12.30 -6.97 23.48
N GLY A 78 12.55 -8.02 24.28
CA GLY A 78 12.14 -9.38 23.89
C GLY A 78 13.26 -10.33 23.47
N GLY A 79 14.49 -10.19 23.97
CA GLY A 79 15.54 -11.20 23.78
C GLY A 79 16.73 -11.03 24.73
N PRO A 80 17.54 -12.08 24.95
CA PRO A 80 18.74 -12.03 25.81
C PRO A 80 19.91 -11.26 25.17
N SER A 81 19.80 -10.89 23.90
CA SER A 81 20.79 -10.12 23.16
C SER A 81 20.11 -9.20 22.15
N VAL A 82 20.82 -8.16 21.70
CA VAL A 82 20.32 -7.22 20.67
C VAL A 82 19.91 -7.95 19.40
N GLY A 83 20.72 -8.91 18.94
CA GLY A 83 20.43 -9.68 17.72
C GLY A 83 19.19 -10.57 17.86
N THR A 84 19.00 -11.19 19.03
CA THR A 84 17.81 -12.02 19.29
C THR A 84 16.54 -11.17 19.41
N ALA A 85 16.62 -10.02 20.09
CA ALA A 85 15.48 -9.13 20.23
C ALA A 85 15.04 -8.55 18.88
N ALA A 86 16.00 -8.13 18.04
CA ALA A 86 15.71 -7.68 16.68
C ALA A 86 15.05 -8.79 15.85
N LYS A 87 15.60 -10.00 15.87
CA LYS A 87 15.02 -11.15 15.16
C LYS A 87 13.59 -11.46 15.63
N ASN A 88 13.34 -11.46 16.94
CA ASN A 88 12.01 -11.73 17.50
C ASN A 88 11.01 -10.64 17.13
N LEU A 89 11.43 -9.38 17.13
CA LEU A 89 10.61 -8.27 16.64
C LEU A 89 10.32 -8.43 15.15
N ASP A 90 11.32 -8.74 14.33
CA ASP A 90 11.14 -8.97 12.89
C ASP A 90 10.14 -10.11 12.63
N GLU A 91 10.30 -11.25 13.31
CA GLU A 91 9.35 -12.37 13.20
C GLU A 91 7.94 -11.98 13.64
N HIS A 92 7.81 -11.20 14.73
CA HIS A 92 6.53 -10.70 15.20
C HIS A 92 5.89 -9.75 14.17
N LEU A 93 6.64 -8.77 13.68
CA LEU A 93 6.19 -7.79 12.69
C LEU A 93 5.82 -8.46 11.38
N LEU A 94 6.64 -9.38 10.87
CA LEU A 94 6.34 -10.15 9.66
C LEU A 94 5.07 -11.00 9.84
N GLY A 95 4.86 -11.58 11.02
CA GLY A 95 3.64 -12.32 11.34
C GLY A 95 2.39 -11.45 11.33
N GLN A 96 2.48 -10.22 11.83
CA GLN A 96 1.37 -9.25 11.91
C GLN A 96 1.10 -8.52 10.58
N LEU A 97 2.16 -8.26 9.80
CA LEU A 97 2.07 -7.50 8.56
C LEU A 97 1.85 -8.39 7.34
N ASN A 98 1.91 -9.72 7.47
CA ASN A 98 1.72 -10.65 6.35
C ASN A 98 0.45 -10.27 5.56
N PRO A 99 0.58 -9.79 4.30
CA PRO A 99 -0.55 -9.33 3.50
C PRO A 99 -1.65 -10.38 3.37
N ALA A 100 -1.25 -11.65 3.42
CA ALA A 100 -2.13 -12.79 3.32
C ALA A 100 -3.10 -12.93 4.51
N ARG A 101 -2.75 -12.38 5.68
CA ARG A 101 -3.53 -12.45 6.92
C ARG A 101 -4.17 -11.12 7.33
N LEU A 102 -4.00 -10.08 6.52
CA LEU A 102 -4.55 -8.76 6.82
C LEU A 102 -6.07 -8.76 6.61
N THR A 103 -6.79 -8.10 7.53
CA THR A 103 -8.20 -7.77 7.34
C THR A 103 -8.37 -6.85 6.14
N LEU A 104 -9.59 -6.76 5.59
CA LEU A 104 -9.89 -5.87 4.47
C LEU A 104 -9.47 -4.42 4.78
N ASP A 105 -9.80 -3.92 5.97
CA ASP A 105 -9.46 -2.55 6.38
C ASP A 105 -7.93 -2.33 6.40
N ARG A 106 -7.17 -3.29 6.95
CA ARG A 106 -5.69 -3.21 6.96
C ARG A 106 -5.08 -3.33 5.56
N ARG A 107 -5.71 -4.07 4.64
CA ARG A 107 -5.29 -4.12 3.24
C ARG A 107 -5.51 -2.77 2.56
N THR A 108 -6.63 -2.11 2.81
CA THR A 108 -6.89 -0.75 2.32
C THR A 108 -5.86 0.23 2.87
N GLU A 109 -5.57 0.21 4.18
CA GLU A 109 -4.53 1.04 4.79
C GLU A 109 -3.14 0.78 4.18
N LEU A 110 -2.80 -0.49 3.88
CA LEU A 110 -1.54 -0.82 3.21
C LEU A 110 -1.47 -0.24 1.79
N LEU A 111 -2.59 -0.24 1.06
CA LEU A 111 -2.66 0.36 -0.27
C LEU A 111 -2.55 1.88 -0.23
N GLU A 112 -3.20 2.52 0.74
CA GLU A 112 -3.04 3.95 1.00
C GLU A 112 -1.59 4.29 1.33
N LEU A 113 -0.91 3.45 2.12
CA LEU A 113 0.52 3.59 2.40
C LEU A 113 1.37 3.41 1.13
N VAL A 114 1.10 2.42 0.29
CA VAL A 114 1.79 2.21 -1.00
C VAL A 114 1.67 3.46 -1.89
N GLN A 115 0.45 3.98 -2.04
CA GLN A 115 0.20 5.21 -2.79
C GLN A 115 0.95 6.40 -2.18
N GLY A 116 0.89 6.54 -0.85
CA GLY A 116 1.58 7.57 -0.09
C GLY A 116 3.09 7.53 -0.31
N LEU A 117 3.70 6.34 -0.25
CA LEU A 117 5.14 6.14 -0.47
C LEU A 117 5.57 6.55 -1.88
N ILE A 118 4.81 6.16 -2.91
CA ILE A 118 5.10 6.58 -4.29
C ILE A 118 5.04 8.12 -4.39
N ALA A 119 4.02 8.74 -3.80
CA ALA A 119 3.85 10.19 -3.82
C ALA A 119 4.97 10.92 -3.06
N TRP A 120 5.32 10.45 -1.86
CA TRP A 120 6.37 11.05 -1.02
C TRP A 120 7.76 10.90 -1.62
N GLU A 121 8.10 9.74 -2.19
CA GLU A 121 9.36 9.57 -2.93
C GLU A 121 9.37 10.47 -4.18
N THR A 122 8.24 10.64 -4.86
CA THR A 122 8.13 11.57 -5.98
C THR A 122 8.40 13.02 -5.57
N ARG A 123 7.86 13.46 -4.42
CA ARG A 123 8.16 14.79 -3.85
C ARG A 123 9.65 14.94 -3.53
N ARG A 124 10.20 13.99 -2.76
CA ARG A 124 11.62 13.99 -2.38
C ARG A 124 12.52 14.05 -3.61
N TYR A 125 12.20 13.28 -4.66
CA TYR A 125 12.95 13.30 -5.90
C TYR A 125 12.77 14.61 -6.68
N PHE A 126 11.58 15.19 -6.70
CA PHE A 126 11.35 16.50 -7.30
C PHE A 126 12.15 17.61 -6.61
N ASP A 127 12.17 17.63 -5.28
CA ASP A 127 12.96 18.58 -4.48
C ASP A 127 14.46 18.44 -4.78
N PHE A 128 14.96 17.21 -4.86
CA PHE A 128 16.33 16.95 -5.29
C PHE A 128 16.61 17.50 -6.71
N GLN A 129 15.68 17.35 -7.66
CA GLN A 129 15.86 17.90 -9.01
C GLN A 129 15.80 19.43 -9.06
N LEU A 130 15.01 20.06 -8.18
CA LEU A 130 15.03 21.52 -8.02
C LEU A 130 16.40 21.98 -7.52
N GLU A 131 16.93 21.33 -6.48
CA GLU A 131 18.23 21.63 -5.90
C GLU A 131 19.36 21.45 -6.92
N GLU A 132 19.39 20.32 -7.64
CA GLU A 132 20.38 20.02 -8.68
C GLU A 132 20.37 21.09 -9.80
N HIS A 133 19.21 21.69 -10.06
CA HIS A 133 19.05 22.78 -11.01
C HIS A 133 19.17 24.19 -10.40
N ASN A 134 19.61 24.31 -9.15
CA ASN A 134 19.77 25.56 -8.41
C ASN A 134 18.47 26.40 -8.32
N LEU A 135 17.34 25.71 -8.26
CA LEU A 135 16.02 26.27 -7.99
C LEU A 135 15.71 26.14 -6.49
N PRO A 136 14.99 27.11 -5.89
CA PRO A 136 14.56 27.00 -4.50
C PRO A 136 13.57 25.85 -4.32
N PRO A 137 13.35 25.40 -3.07
CA PRO A 137 12.31 24.42 -2.77
C PRO A 137 10.92 24.94 -3.16
N ILE A 138 9.94 24.02 -3.21
CA ILE A 138 8.53 24.35 -3.44
C ILE A 138 8.10 25.40 -2.40
N PRO A 139 7.47 26.51 -2.82
CA PRO A 139 6.94 27.46 -1.85
C PRO A 139 5.83 26.83 -1.00
N GLU A 140 5.79 27.13 0.30
CA GLU A 140 4.84 26.54 1.28
C GLU A 140 3.37 26.57 0.79
N ASN A 141 2.95 27.66 0.13
CA ASN A 141 1.59 27.82 -0.38
C ASN A 141 1.26 26.90 -1.58
N HIS A 142 2.25 26.21 -2.14
CA HIS A 142 2.12 25.26 -3.24
C HIS A 142 2.38 23.80 -2.83
N GLU A 143 2.91 23.55 -1.63
CA GLU A 143 3.25 22.20 -1.17
C GLU A 143 2.03 21.28 -1.13
N ALA A 144 0.96 21.68 -0.42
CA ALA A 144 -0.25 20.87 -0.32
C ALA A 144 -0.90 20.58 -1.68
N ARG A 145 -0.78 21.52 -2.62
CA ARG A 145 -1.26 21.34 -4.00
C ARG A 145 -0.40 20.32 -4.75
N PHE A 146 0.91 20.42 -4.62
CA PHE A 146 1.84 19.45 -5.22
C PHE A 146 1.62 18.05 -4.65
N ASP A 147 1.52 17.92 -3.33
CA ASP A 147 1.31 16.63 -2.65
C ASP A 147 0.02 15.94 -3.12
N GLU A 148 -1.06 16.70 -3.28
CA GLU A 148 -2.32 16.15 -3.76
C GLU A 148 -2.23 15.67 -5.22
N VAL A 149 -1.57 16.43 -6.08
CA VAL A 149 -1.32 16.01 -7.47
C VAL A 149 -0.41 14.79 -7.52
N ALA A 150 0.65 14.75 -6.72
CA ALA A 150 1.57 13.62 -6.62
C ALA A 150 0.84 12.36 -6.12
N ARG A 151 -0.03 12.49 -5.12
CA ARG A 151 -0.87 11.40 -4.62
C ARG A 151 -1.82 10.86 -5.69
N ARG A 152 -2.49 11.74 -6.44
CA ARG A 152 -3.36 11.34 -7.56
C ARG A 152 -2.58 10.67 -8.70
N LEU A 153 -1.37 11.16 -8.99
CA LEU A 153 -0.48 10.54 -9.98
C LEU A 153 -0.04 9.14 -9.53
N ALA A 154 0.33 8.98 -8.27
CA ALA A 154 0.72 7.72 -7.66
C ALA A 154 -0.39 6.65 -7.68
N ALA A 155 -1.66 7.07 -7.69
CA ALA A 155 -2.78 6.14 -7.87
C ALA A 155 -2.80 5.49 -9.25
N ALA A 156 -2.27 6.18 -10.26
CA ALA A 156 -2.38 5.79 -11.66
C ALA A 156 -1.07 5.28 -12.27
N ARG A 157 0.08 5.56 -11.63
CA ARG A 157 1.42 5.38 -12.24
C ARG A 157 2.42 4.79 -11.25
N SER A 158 3.41 4.11 -11.82
CA SER A 158 4.56 3.57 -11.08
C SER A 158 5.52 4.69 -10.67
N LEU A 159 6.37 4.41 -9.67
CA LEU A 159 7.35 5.38 -9.17
C LEU A 159 8.33 5.85 -10.25
N ALA A 160 8.75 4.97 -11.17
CA ALA A 160 9.63 5.36 -12.28
C ALA A 160 8.99 6.41 -13.20
N GLU A 161 7.70 6.27 -13.49
CA GLU A 161 6.97 7.22 -14.33
C GLU A 161 6.79 8.55 -13.61
N CYS A 162 6.48 8.53 -12.30
CA CYS A 162 6.41 9.73 -11.48
C CYS A 162 7.75 10.47 -11.44
N TYR A 163 8.87 9.75 -11.26
CA TYR A 163 10.23 10.31 -11.32
C TYR A 163 10.54 10.92 -12.67
N HIS A 164 10.16 10.25 -13.75
CA HIS A 164 10.37 10.78 -15.10
C HIS A 164 9.64 12.11 -15.30
N ILE A 165 8.38 12.23 -14.84
CA ILE A 165 7.62 13.47 -14.91
C ILE A 165 8.30 14.54 -14.05
N ALA A 166 8.61 14.24 -12.79
CA ALA A 166 9.29 15.15 -11.87
C ALA A 166 10.59 15.73 -12.46
N TRP A 167 11.49 14.86 -12.95
CA TRP A 167 12.73 15.25 -13.60
C TRP A 167 12.50 16.11 -14.84
N THR A 168 11.61 15.69 -15.74
CA THR A 168 11.37 16.41 -17.01
C THR A 168 10.85 17.83 -16.75
N MET A 169 9.97 17.99 -15.76
CA MET A 169 9.36 19.29 -15.44
C MET A 169 10.33 20.21 -14.70
N ALA A 170 11.09 19.69 -13.73
CA ALA A 170 12.16 20.45 -13.07
C ALA A 170 13.20 20.94 -14.08
N ARG A 171 13.63 20.07 -15.02
CA ARG A 171 14.55 20.43 -16.10
C ARG A 171 13.98 21.48 -17.04
N ALA A 172 12.69 21.39 -17.41
CA ALA A 172 12.04 22.37 -18.26
C ALA A 172 11.94 23.75 -17.58
N ALA A 173 11.65 23.77 -16.28
CA ALA A 173 11.66 24.98 -15.48
C ALA A 173 13.06 25.59 -15.38
N ALA A 174 14.10 24.77 -15.17
CA ALA A 174 15.48 25.20 -15.15
C ALA A 174 15.93 25.82 -16.49
N ALA A 175 15.57 25.19 -17.62
CA ALA A 175 15.83 25.74 -18.94
C ALA A 175 15.13 27.10 -19.15
N THR A 176 13.89 27.23 -18.65
CA THR A 176 13.15 28.50 -18.68
C THR A 176 13.81 29.57 -17.81
N ALA A 177 14.32 29.20 -16.63
CA ALA A 177 15.03 30.09 -15.73
C ALA A 177 16.33 30.62 -16.36
N GLN A 178 17.07 29.76 -17.06
CA GLN A 178 18.28 30.15 -17.80
C GLN A 178 17.97 31.13 -18.94
N ALA A 179 16.85 30.93 -19.65
CA ALA A 179 16.41 31.84 -20.71
C ALA A 179 15.91 33.20 -20.17
N LYS A 180 15.38 33.23 -18.94
CA LYS A 180 14.82 34.43 -18.30
C LYS A 180 15.61 34.82 -17.05
N GLN A 181 16.88 35.22 -17.24
CA GLN A 181 17.83 35.49 -16.15
C GLN A 181 17.35 36.49 -15.08
N PHE A 182 16.45 37.42 -15.43
CA PHE A 182 15.92 38.42 -14.51
C PHE A 182 14.66 37.98 -13.75
N ALA A 183 14.09 36.82 -14.06
CA ALA A 183 12.91 36.32 -13.37
C ALA A 183 13.29 35.79 -11.97
N PRO A 184 12.50 36.08 -10.92
CA PRO A 184 12.72 35.50 -9.60
C PRO A 184 12.71 33.97 -9.66
N LYS A 185 13.70 33.31 -9.04
CA LYS A 185 13.80 31.85 -9.03
C LYS A 185 12.59 31.16 -8.38
N ALA A 186 11.96 31.80 -7.40
CA ALA A 186 10.71 31.32 -6.81
C ALA A 186 9.60 31.14 -7.85
N ASN A 187 9.46 32.09 -8.79
CA ASN A 187 8.49 31.99 -9.88
C ASN A 187 8.80 30.83 -10.84
N MET A 188 10.07 30.44 -10.97
CA MET A 188 10.48 29.30 -11.79
C MET A 188 10.13 27.97 -11.13
N THR A 189 10.18 27.91 -9.79
CA THR A 189 9.73 26.73 -9.04
C THR A 189 8.22 26.59 -9.09
N THR A 190 7.47 27.69 -8.92
CA THR A 190 6.02 27.70 -9.16
C THR A 190 5.68 27.27 -10.58
N HIS A 191 6.46 27.69 -11.58
CA HIS A 191 6.30 27.24 -12.95
C HIS A 191 6.57 25.73 -13.10
N ALA A 192 7.58 25.18 -12.41
CA ALA A 192 7.85 23.74 -12.38
C ALA A 192 6.66 22.96 -11.81
N VAL A 193 6.07 23.43 -10.70
CA VAL A 193 4.89 22.82 -10.08
C VAL A 193 3.68 22.84 -11.02
N ASN A 194 3.41 23.96 -11.68
CA ASN A 194 2.32 24.04 -12.66
C ASN A 194 2.53 23.08 -13.84
N LEU A 195 3.76 23.01 -14.38
CA LEU A 195 4.10 22.06 -15.43
C LEU A 195 3.94 20.60 -14.98
N PHE A 196 4.34 20.30 -13.75
CA PHE A 196 4.13 18.99 -13.13
C PHE A 196 2.66 18.63 -13.06
N GLU A 197 1.81 19.55 -12.60
CA GLU A 197 0.37 19.33 -12.52
C GLU A 197 -0.30 19.11 -13.86
N ASP A 198 0.05 19.92 -14.86
CA ASP A 198 -0.47 19.76 -16.23
C ASP A 198 -0.09 18.39 -16.78
N LYS A 199 1.17 17.98 -16.59
CA LYS A 199 1.68 16.70 -17.10
C LYS A 199 1.12 15.51 -16.33
N ALA A 200 0.98 15.62 -15.01
CA ALA A 200 0.38 14.61 -14.16
C ALA A 200 -1.10 14.41 -14.53
N SER A 201 -1.85 15.49 -14.72
CA SER A 201 -3.26 15.44 -15.14
C SER A 201 -3.43 14.75 -16.50
N GLN A 202 -2.54 15.03 -17.45
CA GLN A 202 -2.51 14.32 -18.74
C GLN A 202 -2.17 12.82 -18.59
N ALA A 203 -1.23 12.50 -17.70
CA ALA A 203 -0.80 11.13 -17.43
C ALA A 203 -1.89 10.28 -16.76
N ILE A 204 -2.67 10.90 -15.88
CA ILE A 204 -3.83 10.30 -15.20
C ILE A 204 -4.96 10.08 -16.21
N ALA A 205 -5.27 11.07 -17.05
CA ALA A 205 -6.35 10.97 -18.04
C ALA A 205 -6.07 9.92 -19.13
N ASN A 206 -4.80 9.70 -19.48
CA ASN A 206 -4.40 8.79 -20.56
C ASN A 206 -3.48 7.69 -20.04
N SER A 207 -4.04 6.60 -19.48
CA SER A 207 -3.28 5.46 -18.95
C SER A 207 -2.29 4.84 -19.96
N GLY A 208 -2.63 4.86 -21.26
CA GLY A 208 -1.77 4.36 -22.34
C GLY A 208 -0.57 5.25 -22.71
N LEU A 209 -0.39 6.42 -22.08
CA LEU A 209 0.76 7.28 -22.38
C LEU A 209 2.07 6.57 -21.97
N TYR A 210 2.93 6.34 -22.95
CA TYR A 210 4.23 5.71 -22.71
C TYR A 210 5.21 6.73 -22.11
N PHE A 211 5.80 6.35 -20.99
CA PHE A 211 6.95 7.04 -20.41
C PHE A 211 8.19 6.17 -20.54
N LYS A 212 9.34 6.80 -20.76
CA LYS A 212 10.61 6.07 -20.78
C LYS A 212 10.87 5.54 -19.36
N PRO A 213 11.16 4.23 -19.17
CA PRO A 213 11.41 3.68 -17.85
C PRO A 213 12.61 4.38 -17.21
N TYR A 214 12.34 5.01 -16.06
CA TYR A 214 13.34 5.67 -15.24
C TYR A 214 13.93 4.65 -14.27
N ARG A 215 15.25 4.64 -14.12
CA ARG A 215 15.93 3.79 -13.12
C ARG A 215 16.14 4.58 -11.84
N GLU A 216 16.23 3.88 -10.72
CA GLU A 216 16.56 4.49 -9.43
C GLU A 216 17.84 5.33 -9.56
N ASP A 217 17.79 6.61 -9.16
CA ASP A 217 18.96 7.48 -9.09
C ASP A 217 19.71 7.18 -7.80
N THR A 218 20.93 6.64 -7.92
CA THR A 218 21.74 6.24 -6.74
C THR A 218 22.10 7.41 -5.82
N ARG A 219 21.92 8.66 -6.27
CA ARG A 219 22.13 9.87 -5.45
C ARG A 219 20.96 10.15 -4.53
N VAL A 220 19.78 9.62 -4.83
CA VAL A 220 18.57 9.69 -4.01
C VAL A 220 18.06 8.26 -3.80
N PRO A 221 18.75 7.45 -2.98
CA PRO A 221 18.33 6.08 -2.74
C PRO A 221 16.96 6.07 -2.08
N LEU A 222 16.14 5.07 -2.42
CA LEU A 222 14.81 4.89 -1.83
C LEU A 222 14.89 4.81 -0.30
N SER A 223 13.90 5.38 0.38
CA SER A 223 13.82 5.31 1.84
C SER A 223 13.71 3.86 2.35
N ALA A 224 14.13 3.65 3.59
CA ALA A 224 14.05 2.34 4.23
C ALA A 224 12.60 1.83 4.27
N LEU A 225 11.63 2.72 4.50
CA LEU A 225 10.21 2.38 4.50
C LEU A 225 9.72 1.92 3.12
N THR A 226 10.03 2.66 2.05
CA THR A 226 9.67 2.25 0.68
C THR A 226 10.26 0.89 0.33
N ARG A 227 11.55 0.68 0.63
CA ARG A 227 12.21 -0.61 0.38
C ARG A 227 11.56 -1.74 1.18
N THR A 228 11.22 -1.50 2.44
CA THR A 228 10.60 -2.50 3.30
C THR A 228 9.22 -2.90 2.78
N VAL A 229 8.38 -1.94 2.44
CA VAL A 229 7.03 -2.23 1.92
C VAL A 229 7.10 -2.94 0.56
N PHE A 230 7.84 -2.42 -0.41
CA PHE A 230 7.84 -3.04 -1.74
C PHE A 230 8.64 -4.34 -1.77
N ILE A 231 9.86 -4.38 -1.26
CA ILE A 231 10.77 -5.51 -1.44
C ILE A 231 10.50 -6.62 -0.41
N ASN A 232 10.35 -6.25 0.87
CA ASN A 232 10.23 -7.25 1.93
C ASN A 232 8.79 -7.71 2.13
N LEU A 233 7.80 -6.81 1.99
CA LEU A 233 6.40 -7.13 2.23
C LEU A 233 5.65 -7.58 0.98
N LEU A 234 5.78 -6.84 -0.12
CA LEU A 234 5.08 -7.13 -1.38
C LEU A 234 5.89 -7.98 -2.36
N HIS A 235 7.18 -8.20 -2.09
CA HIS A 235 8.11 -8.88 -3.00
C HIS A 235 8.11 -8.31 -4.43
N ALA A 236 7.96 -7.00 -4.53
CA ALA A 236 7.79 -6.26 -5.77
C ALA A 236 8.88 -5.19 -5.95
N GLU A 237 9.17 -4.82 -7.19
CA GLU A 237 10.13 -3.77 -7.49
C GLU A 237 9.43 -2.39 -7.43
N PRO A 238 9.86 -1.47 -6.55
CA PRO A 238 9.16 -0.21 -6.31
C PRO A 238 9.09 0.70 -7.55
N MET A 239 10.09 0.62 -8.42
CA MET A 239 10.17 1.46 -9.62
C MET A 239 9.14 1.08 -10.68
N SER A 240 8.73 -0.19 -10.76
CA SER A 240 7.86 -0.72 -11.81
C SER A 240 6.45 -1.07 -11.32
N THR A 241 6.27 -1.27 -10.02
CA THR A 241 4.99 -1.65 -9.42
C THR A 241 4.04 -0.45 -9.36
N THR A 242 2.85 -0.58 -9.95
CA THR A 242 1.76 0.40 -9.80
C THR A 242 0.90 0.08 -8.57
N LEU A 243 0.05 1.02 -8.14
CA LEU A 243 -0.93 0.76 -7.08
C LEU A 243 -1.86 -0.42 -7.44
N ALA A 244 -2.20 -0.53 -8.72
CA ALA A 244 -3.07 -1.58 -9.23
C ALA A 244 -2.37 -2.97 -9.18
N ASP A 245 -1.07 -3.02 -9.49
CA ASP A 245 -0.25 -4.23 -9.29
C ASP A 245 -0.15 -4.59 -7.81
N ALA A 246 0.06 -3.60 -6.92
CA ALA A 246 0.11 -3.84 -5.48
C ALA A 246 -1.22 -4.40 -4.95
N HIS A 247 -2.36 -3.88 -5.42
CA HIS A 247 -3.68 -4.43 -5.10
C HIS A 247 -3.82 -5.88 -5.55
N LEU A 248 -3.36 -6.20 -6.76
CA LEU A 248 -3.37 -7.56 -7.27
C LEU A 248 -2.49 -8.50 -6.44
N ILE A 249 -1.27 -8.08 -6.09
CA ILE A 249 -0.34 -8.84 -5.26
C ILE A 249 -0.96 -9.14 -3.90
N ILE A 250 -1.45 -8.12 -3.19
CA ILE A 250 -2.06 -8.26 -1.86
C ILE A 250 -3.28 -9.19 -1.91
N SER A 251 -4.12 -9.04 -2.94
CA SER A 251 -5.31 -9.88 -3.11
C SER A 251 -4.95 -11.33 -3.40
N THR A 252 -3.91 -11.56 -4.21
CA THR A 252 -3.43 -12.92 -4.55
C THR A 252 -2.85 -13.61 -3.30
N MET A 253 -2.01 -12.90 -2.53
CA MET A 253 -1.46 -13.44 -1.29
C MET A 253 -2.54 -13.80 -0.28
N ALA A 254 -3.58 -12.97 -0.13
CA ALA A 254 -4.72 -13.26 0.74
C ALA A 254 -5.49 -14.51 0.28
N ALA A 255 -5.76 -14.63 -1.02
CA ALA A 255 -6.42 -15.81 -1.56
C ALA A 255 -5.59 -17.09 -1.33
N GLU A 256 -4.26 -17.03 -1.50
CA GLU A 256 -3.39 -18.19 -1.28
C GLU A 256 -3.36 -18.65 0.18
N ALA A 257 -3.37 -17.73 1.15
CA ALA A 257 -3.42 -18.11 2.57
C ALA A 257 -4.72 -18.84 2.92
N ASP A 258 -5.86 -18.36 2.43
CA ASP A 258 -7.17 -19.01 2.62
C ASP A 258 -7.21 -20.43 2.03
N LEU A 259 -6.35 -20.76 1.05
CA LEU A 259 -6.23 -22.11 0.48
C LEU A 259 -5.33 -23.05 1.28
N THR A 260 -4.47 -22.50 2.15
CA THR A 260 -3.49 -23.26 2.94
C THR A 260 -3.91 -23.51 4.39
N ASP A 261 -4.89 -22.76 4.90
CA ASP A 261 -5.60 -23.19 6.10
C ASP A 261 -6.45 -24.40 5.71
N ASP A 262 -6.17 -25.54 6.36
CA ASP A 262 -6.66 -26.90 6.13
C ASP A 262 -8.19 -27.08 6.31
N ASP A 263 -8.95 -25.99 6.19
CA ASP A 263 -10.39 -26.04 6.04
C ASP A 263 -10.66 -26.33 4.55
N ASP A 264 -11.15 -27.55 4.27
CA ASP A 264 -11.80 -27.93 3.00
C ASP A 264 -13.12 -27.14 2.85
N GLY A 265 -13.02 -25.83 2.95
CA GLY A 265 -14.09 -24.88 2.88
C GLY A 265 -14.51 -24.67 1.43
N PRO A 266 -15.70 -24.11 1.23
CA PRO A 266 -16.25 -23.84 -0.10
C PRO A 266 -15.39 -22.93 -0.98
N TYR A 267 -14.53 -22.10 -0.38
CA TYR A 267 -13.57 -21.25 -1.08
C TYR A 267 -12.49 -22.06 -1.80
N THR A 268 -11.98 -23.11 -1.16
CA THR A 268 -10.91 -23.95 -1.69
C THR A 268 -11.39 -24.76 -2.90
N GLU A 269 -12.63 -25.24 -2.87
CA GLU A 269 -13.24 -25.90 -4.02
C GLU A 269 -13.52 -24.94 -5.19
N TYR A 270 -13.92 -23.70 -4.88
CA TYR A 270 -14.12 -22.65 -5.88
C TYR A 270 -12.81 -22.27 -6.58
N ALA A 271 -11.78 -21.92 -5.81
CA ALA A 271 -10.48 -21.53 -6.35
C ALA A 271 -9.88 -22.66 -7.18
N ARG A 272 -9.95 -23.93 -6.71
CA ARG A 272 -9.56 -25.09 -7.51
C ARG A 272 -10.34 -25.19 -8.83
N THR A 273 -11.63 -24.87 -8.84
CA THR A 273 -12.48 -24.91 -10.04
C THR A 273 -12.11 -23.80 -11.04
N ILE A 274 -11.86 -22.58 -10.55
CA ILE A 274 -11.40 -21.46 -11.38
C ILE A 274 -9.97 -21.66 -11.88
N SER A 275 -9.05 -22.19 -11.06
CA SER A 275 -7.67 -22.50 -11.48
C SER A 275 -7.61 -23.59 -12.55
N ARG A 276 -8.64 -24.44 -12.66
CA ARG A 276 -8.80 -25.42 -13.74
C ARG A 276 -9.32 -24.82 -15.04
N LEU A 277 -9.75 -23.56 -15.06
CA LEU A 277 -10.15 -22.89 -16.29
C LEU A 277 -8.90 -22.60 -17.14
N ASP A 278 -8.65 -23.25 -18.29
CA ASP A 278 -7.63 -22.92 -19.32
C ASP A 278 -7.35 -21.40 -19.52
N PRO A 279 -6.09 -20.93 -19.70
CA PRO A 279 -5.82 -19.50 -19.84
C PRO A 279 -6.31 -18.91 -21.18
N GLU A 280 -6.61 -19.75 -22.18
CA GLU A 280 -7.05 -19.32 -23.53
C GLU A 280 -8.59 -19.22 -23.67
N PHE A 281 -9.33 -19.21 -22.56
CA PHE A 281 -10.79 -19.26 -22.63
C PHE A 281 -11.47 -18.03 -23.25
N ASP A 282 -12.60 -18.30 -23.92
CA ASP A 282 -13.48 -17.29 -24.48
C ASP A 282 -14.20 -16.51 -23.35
N LEU A 283 -13.72 -15.29 -23.11
CA LEU A 283 -14.32 -14.32 -22.20
C LEU A 283 -15.81 -14.10 -22.47
N HIS A 284 -16.25 -14.16 -23.73
CA HIS A 284 -17.66 -13.96 -24.07
C HIS A 284 -18.56 -15.02 -23.46
N ALA A 285 -18.07 -16.25 -23.30
CA ALA A 285 -18.81 -17.33 -22.65
C ALA A 285 -19.02 -17.06 -21.16
N ILE A 286 -17.98 -16.57 -20.48
CA ILE A 286 -18.03 -16.22 -19.05
C ILE A 286 -19.00 -15.05 -18.83
N TYR A 287 -18.92 -13.99 -19.65
CA TYR A 287 -19.86 -12.87 -19.60
C TYR A 287 -21.29 -13.29 -19.95
N ALA A 288 -21.48 -14.23 -20.87
CA ALA A 288 -22.81 -14.72 -21.21
C ALA A 288 -23.46 -15.51 -20.05
N VAL A 289 -22.66 -16.29 -19.31
CA VAL A 289 -23.12 -16.97 -18.09
C VAL A 289 -23.46 -15.95 -17.00
N LEU A 290 -22.53 -15.04 -16.69
CA LEU A 290 -22.77 -14.04 -15.66
C LEU A 290 -23.95 -13.14 -16.00
N GLY A 291 -24.09 -12.70 -17.26
CA GLY A 291 -25.22 -11.90 -17.72
C GLY A 291 -26.56 -12.62 -17.61
N ARG A 292 -26.59 -13.94 -17.83
CA ARG A 292 -27.79 -14.77 -17.61
C ARG A 292 -28.15 -14.84 -16.13
N GLU A 293 -27.16 -15.13 -15.29
CA GLU A 293 -27.35 -15.28 -13.85
C GLU A 293 -27.63 -13.94 -13.15
N SER A 294 -27.25 -12.80 -13.73
CA SER A 294 -27.65 -11.47 -13.25
C SER A 294 -29.17 -11.23 -13.32
N SER A 295 -29.90 -12.05 -14.07
CA SER A 295 -31.37 -12.04 -14.15
C SER A 295 -32.00 -13.25 -13.44
N ASN A 296 -31.26 -13.95 -12.56
CA ASN A 296 -31.77 -15.11 -11.83
C ASN A 296 -32.90 -14.69 -10.86
N ASP A 297 -33.89 -15.56 -10.69
CA ASP A 297 -35.01 -15.36 -9.76
C ASP A 297 -34.55 -15.32 -8.28
N ASP A 298 -33.39 -15.93 -7.96
CA ASP A 298 -32.74 -15.80 -6.67
C ASP A 298 -31.95 -14.47 -6.59
N PRO A 299 -32.34 -13.54 -5.70
CA PRO A 299 -31.73 -12.22 -5.61
C PRO A 299 -30.26 -12.25 -5.16
N MET A 300 -29.83 -13.30 -4.45
CA MET A 300 -28.44 -13.45 -4.03
C MET A 300 -27.54 -13.87 -5.19
N ILE A 301 -28.04 -14.77 -6.05
CA ILE A 301 -27.33 -15.18 -7.28
C ILE A 301 -27.24 -13.99 -8.24
N ALA A 302 -28.35 -13.29 -8.47
CA ALA A 302 -28.38 -12.13 -9.35
C ALA A 302 -27.43 -11.01 -8.88
N ALA A 303 -27.42 -10.70 -7.58
CA ALA A 303 -26.51 -9.70 -7.01
C ALA A 303 -25.04 -10.13 -7.09
N ALA A 304 -24.74 -11.40 -6.82
CA ALA A 304 -23.38 -11.92 -6.90
C ALA A 304 -22.85 -11.93 -8.34
N ALA A 305 -23.65 -12.36 -9.31
CA ALA A 305 -23.31 -12.33 -10.72
C ALA A 305 -23.07 -10.91 -11.23
N THR A 306 -23.95 -9.96 -10.86
CA THR A 306 -23.80 -8.55 -11.22
C THR A 306 -22.51 -7.95 -10.64
N ASN A 307 -22.21 -8.22 -9.37
CA ASN A 307 -20.97 -7.76 -8.73
C ASN A 307 -19.73 -8.38 -9.39
N LEU A 308 -19.77 -9.66 -9.76
CA LEU A 308 -18.67 -10.28 -10.48
C LEU A 308 -18.43 -9.65 -11.85
N VAL A 309 -19.49 -9.29 -12.60
CA VAL A 309 -19.33 -8.58 -13.88
C VAL A 309 -18.62 -7.24 -13.68
N LEU A 310 -19.08 -6.43 -12.72
CA LEU A 310 -18.48 -5.12 -12.43
C LEU A 310 -17.02 -5.25 -12.01
N VAL A 311 -16.71 -6.19 -11.12
CA VAL A 311 -15.35 -6.39 -10.62
C VAL A 311 -14.43 -6.96 -11.71
N VAL A 312 -14.93 -7.84 -12.58
CA VAL A 312 -14.16 -8.35 -13.73
C VAL A 312 -13.94 -7.26 -14.77
N GLU A 313 -14.91 -6.38 -15.03
CA GLU A 313 -14.74 -5.22 -15.92
C GLU A 313 -13.71 -4.23 -15.39
N ASP A 314 -13.78 -3.89 -14.10
CA ASP A 314 -12.82 -3.01 -13.43
C ASP A 314 -11.41 -3.63 -13.40
N MET A 315 -11.30 -4.93 -13.14
CA MET A 315 -10.00 -5.61 -13.07
C MET A 315 -9.42 -5.99 -14.44
N ARG A 316 -10.23 -6.16 -15.49
CA ARG A 316 -9.75 -6.40 -16.86
C ARG A 316 -8.98 -5.20 -17.43
N ILE A 317 -9.22 -4.01 -16.90
CA ILE A 317 -8.45 -2.80 -17.22
C ILE A 317 -7.03 -2.88 -16.63
N VAL A 318 -6.83 -3.69 -15.58
CA VAL A 318 -5.60 -3.73 -14.76
C VAL A 318 -4.80 -5.02 -14.96
N ALA A 319 -5.44 -6.19 -14.87
CA ALA A 319 -4.79 -7.49 -14.92
C ALA A 319 -5.03 -8.13 -16.29
N ARG A 320 -3.94 -8.45 -17.02
CA ARG A 320 -3.99 -9.22 -18.26
C ARG A 320 -4.36 -10.70 -18.06
N ASP A 321 -4.74 -11.09 -16.85
CA ASP A 321 -5.06 -12.48 -16.46
C ASP A 321 -6.43 -12.54 -15.76
N LEU A 322 -7.42 -13.05 -16.48
CA LEU A 322 -8.80 -13.19 -16.03
C LEU A 322 -8.95 -14.11 -14.82
N ARG A 323 -8.08 -15.12 -14.66
CA ARG A 323 -8.18 -16.09 -13.56
C ARG A 323 -7.90 -15.42 -12.23
N LEU A 324 -6.87 -14.58 -12.20
CA LEU A 324 -6.49 -13.80 -11.03
C LEU A 324 -7.55 -12.76 -10.69
N SER A 325 -8.12 -12.09 -11.69
CA SER A 325 -9.24 -11.16 -11.49
C SER A 325 -10.47 -11.85 -10.91
N LEU A 326 -10.85 -13.03 -11.43
CA LEU A 326 -11.98 -13.79 -10.88
C LEU A 326 -11.73 -14.27 -9.46
N ALA A 327 -10.52 -14.74 -9.14
CA ALA A 327 -10.17 -15.18 -7.78
C ALA A 327 -10.17 -14.02 -6.77
N ALA A 328 -9.63 -12.86 -7.14
CA ALA A 328 -9.63 -11.67 -6.30
C ALA A 328 -11.04 -11.10 -6.10
N ALA A 329 -11.89 -11.11 -7.14
CA ALA A 329 -13.28 -10.68 -7.07
C ALA A 329 -14.11 -11.50 -6.08
N VAL A 330 -13.77 -12.79 -5.96
CA VAL A 330 -14.49 -13.71 -5.09
C VAL A 330 -14.08 -13.55 -3.64
N SER A 331 -12.79 -13.37 -3.43
CA SER A 331 -12.22 -13.13 -2.10
C SER A 331 -12.73 -11.83 -1.48
N SER A 332 -13.13 -10.85 -2.29
CA SER A 332 -13.63 -9.55 -1.84
C SER A 332 -15.16 -9.50 -1.65
N CYS A 333 -15.95 -10.43 -2.21
CA CYS A 333 -17.41 -10.35 -2.19
C CYS A 333 -18.05 -11.39 -1.24
N ARG A 334 -18.52 -10.92 -0.07
CA ARG A 334 -19.23 -11.73 0.93
C ARG A 334 -20.48 -12.46 0.41
N LEU A 335 -21.10 -11.98 -0.67
CA LEU A 335 -22.27 -12.63 -1.26
C LEU A 335 -21.93 -14.01 -1.84
N LEU A 336 -20.70 -14.20 -2.31
CA LEU A 336 -20.28 -15.45 -2.95
C LEU A 336 -20.12 -16.60 -1.97
N THR A 337 -20.11 -16.32 -0.67
CA THR A 337 -20.03 -17.34 0.38
C THR A 337 -21.28 -17.49 1.19
N THR A 338 -22.31 -16.73 0.83
CA THR A 338 -23.66 -17.05 1.27
C THR A 338 -24.11 -18.34 0.57
N ARG A 339 -24.68 -19.27 1.35
CA ARG A 339 -25.28 -20.49 0.82
C ARG A 339 -26.71 -20.20 0.40
N THR A 340 -27.07 -20.59 -0.82
CA THR A 340 -28.46 -20.61 -1.27
C THR A 340 -28.81 -22.01 -1.78
N LEU A 341 -30.11 -22.26 -1.95
CA LEU A 341 -30.60 -23.47 -2.59
C LEU A 341 -30.48 -23.29 -4.09
N VAL A 342 -29.72 -24.16 -4.73
CA VAL A 342 -29.41 -24.06 -6.15
C VAL A 342 -29.87 -25.34 -6.84
N PRO A 343 -30.44 -25.25 -8.05
CA PRO A 343 -30.75 -26.43 -8.87
C PRO A 343 -29.48 -27.25 -9.12
N ASP A 344 -29.59 -28.58 -9.13
CA ASP A 344 -28.49 -29.43 -9.53
C ASP A 344 -28.06 -29.09 -10.98
N PRO A 345 -26.82 -28.63 -11.20
CA PRO A 345 -26.35 -28.24 -12.53
C PRO A 345 -26.30 -29.41 -13.53
N GLN A 346 -26.41 -30.67 -13.08
CA GLN A 346 -26.47 -31.82 -13.98
C GLN A 346 -27.90 -32.16 -14.43
N GLY A 347 -28.94 -31.58 -13.82
CA GLY A 347 -30.34 -31.78 -14.23
C GLY A 347 -30.85 -33.21 -14.10
N GLU A 348 -30.14 -34.08 -13.38
CA GLU A 348 -30.50 -35.51 -13.24
C GLU A 348 -31.52 -35.75 -12.11
N SER A 349 -31.78 -34.76 -11.25
CA SER A 349 -32.82 -34.81 -10.22
C SER A 349 -33.42 -33.42 -9.93
N ASP A 350 -34.69 -33.36 -9.50
CA ASP A 350 -35.37 -32.15 -9.00
C ASP A 350 -34.85 -31.70 -7.60
N ASP A 351 -33.76 -32.31 -7.12
CA ASP A 351 -33.20 -31.99 -5.82
C ASP A 351 -32.41 -30.68 -5.86
N THR A 352 -32.83 -29.75 -5.01
CA THR A 352 -32.08 -28.51 -4.75
C THR A 352 -31.00 -28.80 -3.71
N THR A 353 -29.78 -28.39 -4.00
CA THR A 353 -28.65 -28.55 -3.07
C THR A 353 -28.25 -27.20 -2.51
N SER A 354 -28.03 -27.16 -1.19
CA SER A 354 -27.52 -25.94 -0.54
C SER A 354 -26.03 -25.82 -0.83
N GLN A 355 -25.66 -24.85 -1.65
CA GLN A 355 -24.26 -24.57 -1.99
C GLN A 355 -23.96 -23.06 -1.93
N PRO A 356 -22.71 -22.67 -1.71
CA PRO A 356 -22.29 -21.27 -1.81
C PRO A 356 -22.54 -20.73 -3.21
N VAL A 357 -23.06 -19.50 -3.30
CA VAL A 357 -23.37 -18.84 -4.57
C VAL A 357 -22.15 -18.76 -5.49
N GLY A 358 -20.96 -18.51 -4.93
CA GLY A 358 -19.72 -18.47 -5.70
C GLY A 358 -19.39 -19.81 -6.34
N LEU A 359 -19.51 -20.92 -5.60
CA LEU A 359 -19.23 -22.27 -6.13
C LEU A 359 -20.14 -22.63 -7.30
N TYR A 360 -21.43 -22.27 -7.20
CA TYR A 360 -22.38 -22.43 -8.30
C TYR A 360 -21.95 -21.65 -9.56
N LEU A 361 -21.65 -20.36 -9.41
CA LEU A 361 -21.23 -19.52 -10.53
C LEU A 361 -19.91 -20.01 -11.14
N ALA A 362 -18.93 -20.44 -10.35
CA ALA A 362 -17.69 -21.06 -10.86
C ALA A 362 -17.96 -22.27 -11.74
N ARG A 363 -18.83 -23.18 -11.28
CA ARG A 363 -19.15 -24.40 -12.01
C ARG A 363 -19.82 -24.08 -13.34
N LEU A 364 -20.76 -23.13 -13.37
CA LEU A 364 -21.40 -22.70 -14.61
C LEU A 364 -20.39 -22.05 -15.58
N MET A 365 -19.52 -21.18 -15.07
CA MET A 365 -18.46 -20.58 -15.88
C MET A 365 -17.52 -21.64 -16.45
N HIS A 366 -17.14 -22.64 -15.65
CA HIS A 366 -16.32 -23.77 -16.09
C HIS A 366 -17.00 -24.65 -17.13
N GLN A 367 -18.28 -24.98 -16.93
CA GLN A 367 -19.04 -25.78 -17.89
C GLN A 367 -19.19 -25.06 -19.24
N ALA A 368 -19.52 -23.77 -19.22
CA ALA A 368 -19.62 -22.95 -20.44
C ALA A 368 -18.29 -22.85 -21.18
N ALA A 369 -17.20 -22.68 -20.43
CA ALA A 369 -15.85 -22.64 -20.96
C ALA A 369 -15.47 -23.98 -21.64
N VAL A 370 -15.69 -25.11 -20.98
CA VAL A 370 -15.38 -26.45 -21.51
C VAL A 370 -16.25 -26.83 -22.71
N ALA A 371 -17.52 -26.39 -22.75
CA ALA A 371 -18.43 -26.70 -23.85
C ALA A 371 -17.96 -26.11 -25.20
N LEU A 372 -17.33 -24.93 -25.18
CA LEU A 372 -16.83 -24.26 -26.39
C LEU A 372 -15.47 -24.77 -26.85
N GLY A 373 -14.65 -25.34 -25.96
CA GLY A 373 -13.35 -25.94 -26.31
C GLY A 373 -13.41 -27.32 -26.97
N ARG A 374 -14.62 -27.88 -27.18
CA ARG A 374 -14.84 -29.20 -27.82
C ARG A 374 -15.44 -29.12 -29.23
N GLU A 375 -15.77 -27.92 -29.71
CA GLU A 375 -16.06 -27.64 -31.13
C GLU A 375 -14.77 -27.31 -31.88
#